data_AF-A0A2A4X7R2-F1
#
_entry.id   AF-A0A2A4X7R2-F1
#
_cell.length_a   1.000
_cell.length_b   1.000
_cell.length_c   1.000
_cell.angle_alpha   90.00
_cell.angle_beta   90.00
_cell.angle_gamma   90.00
#
_symmetry.space_group_name_H-M   'P 1'
#
loop_
_entity.id
_entity.type
_entity.pdbx_description
1 polymer ?
#
loop_
_entity_poly.entity_id
_entity_poly.type
_entity_poly.pdbx_seq_one_letter_code
_entity_poly.pdbx_strand_id
1 'polypeptide(L)' 'MRVIGKRQIRPIAEKASGVLLKQGAVFNDEIHRLPTGAVTYFPKGIYRYKTNEEANAHWDLCLIEGMARNAK' A
#
# COMPACT_ATOMS: atom_id res chain seq x y z
N MET A 1 8.72 -2.78 -21.52
CA MET A 1 7.99 -2.50 -20.26
C MET A 1 8.00 -1.00 -20.02
N ARG A 2 6.84 -0.34 -20.04
CA ARG A 2 6.74 1.12 -19.86
C ARG A 2 6.75 1.43 -18.36
N VAL A 3 7.77 2.15 -17.88
CA VAL A 3 7.83 2.60 -16.49
C VAL A 3 6.94 3.84 -16.35
N ILE A 4 5.85 3.73 -15.59
CA ILE A 4 4.96 4.85 -15.29
C ILE A 4 5.42 5.46 -13.96
N GLY A 5 6.04 6.63 -14.03
CA GLY A 5 6.55 7.35 -12.86
C GLY A 5 7.86 6.81 -12.30
N LYS A 6 8.55 7.61 -11.49
CA LYS A 6 9.75 7.20 -10.75
C LYS A 6 9.60 7.63 -9.30
N ARG A 7 10.03 6.78 -8.36
CA ARG A 7 10.06 7.13 -6.93
C ARG A 7 10.98 8.34 -6.74
N GLN A 8 10.45 9.41 -6.16
CA GLN A 8 11.27 10.53 -5.72
C GLN A 8 11.86 10.21 -4.35
N ILE A 9 13.17 9.95 -4.31
CA ILE A 9 13.89 9.80 -3.05
C ILE A 9 14.07 11.20 -2.47
N ARG A 10 13.58 11.42 -1.25
CA ARG A 10 13.74 12.69 -0.55
C ARG A 10 14.86 12.56 0.48
N PRO A 11 15.80 13.52 0.56
CA PRO A 11 16.80 13.53 1.61
C PRO A 11 16.13 13.75 2.97
N ILE A 12 16.73 13.19 4.03
CA ILE A 12 16.30 13.46 5.40
C ILE A 12 16.57 14.93 5.70
N ALA A 13 15.54 15.68 6.08
CA ALA A 13 15.65 17.09 6.41
C ALA A 13 15.79 17.27 7.93
N GLU A 14 16.70 18.15 8.36
CA GLU A 14 16.90 18.48 9.79
C GLU A 14 15.74 19.28 10.39
N LYS A 15 14.97 19.98 9.55
CA LYS A 15 13.84 20.82 9.96
C LYS A 15 12.55 20.36 9.31
N ALA A 16 11.45 20.46 10.04
CA ALA A 16 10.12 20.19 9.51
C ALA A 16 9.77 21.20 8.40
N SER A 17 9.01 20.75 7.39
CA SER A 17 8.56 21.58 6.29
C SER A 17 7.07 21.39 6.04
N GLY A 18 6.31 22.49 6.15
CA GLY A 18 4.87 22.49 5.87
C GLY A 18 4.56 22.14 4.40
N VAL A 19 5.45 22.48 3.47
CA VAL A 19 5.31 22.11 2.06
C VAL A 19 5.41 20.60 1.89
N LEU A 20 6.38 19.96 2.54
CA LEU A 20 6.55 18.50 2.48
C LEU A 20 5.39 17.78 3.17
N LEU A 21 4.89 18.32 4.29
CA LEU A 21 3.72 17.80 4.98
C LEU A 21 2.49 17.83 4.06
N LYS A 22 2.19 18.97 3.44
CA LYS A 22 1.06 19.12 2.52
C LYS A 22 1.16 18.12 1.35
N GLN A 23 2.35 17.96 0.77
CA GLN A 23 2.56 16.99 -0.31
C GLN A 23 2.33 15.55 0.15
N GLY A 24 2.79 15.19 1.35
CA GLY A 24 2.54 13.87 1.93
C GLY A 24 1.06 13.61 2.20
N ALA A 25 0.34 14.61 2.72
CA ALA A 25 -1.09 14.53 2.96
C ALA A 25 -1.88 14.31 1.65
N VAL A 26 -1.62 15.13 0.63
CA VAL A 26 -2.27 14.99 -0.68
C VAL A 26 -1.98 13.62 -1.29
N PHE A 27 -0.72 13.16 -1.25
CA PHE A 27 -0.39 11.82 -1.74
C PHE A 27 -1.17 10.73 -1.01
N ASN A 28 -1.25 10.81 0.33
CA ASN A 28 -2.00 9.85 1.13
C ASN A 28 -3.48 9.82 0.75
N ASP A 29 -4.10 10.99 0.58
CA ASP A 29 -5.50 11.10 0.18
C ASP A 29 -5.75 10.49 -1.21
N GLU A 30 -4.88 10.76 -2.19
CA GLU A 30 -5.00 10.17 -3.53
C GLU A 30 -4.79 8.65 -3.54
N ILE A 31 -3.90 8.12 -2.70
CA ILE A 31 -3.73 6.67 -2.54
C ILE A 31 -5.01 6.03 -1.99
N HIS A 32 -5.66 6.67 -1.02
CA HIS A 32 -6.92 6.17 -0.47
C HIS A 32 -8.09 6.24 -1.48
N ARG A 33 -8.00 7.08 -2.52
CA ARG A 33 -8.99 7.13 -3.61
C ARG A 33 -8.81 6.05 -4.68
N LEU A 34 -7.70 5.32 -4.68
CA LEU A 34 -7.55 4.19 -5.59
C LEU A 34 -8.66 3.16 -5.33
N PRO A 35 -9.07 2.35 -6.33
CA PRO A 35 -10.08 1.31 -6.13
C PRO A 35 -9.77 0.36 -4.98
N THR A 36 -8.48 0.20 -4.65
CA THR A 36 -7.99 -0.61 -3.53
C THR A 36 -7.55 0.20 -2.31
N GLY A 37 -7.70 1.53 -2.34
CA GLY A 37 -7.15 2.45 -1.34
C GLY A 37 -7.78 2.35 0.06
N ALA A 38 -8.98 1.77 0.15
CA ALA A 38 -9.70 1.51 1.40
C ALA A 38 -9.63 0.03 1.85
N VAL A 39 -9.01 -0.84 1.06
CA VAL A 39 -9.05 -2.30 1.29
C VAL A 39 -7.64 -2.88 1.28
N THR A 40 -7.26 -3.49 2.40
CA THR A 40 -6.03 -4.29 2.51
C THR A 40 -6.26 -5.75 2.13
N TYR A 41 -7.52 -6.14 1.92
CA TYR A 41 -8.02 -7.51 1.66
C TYR A 41 -7.68 -8.55 2.72
N PHE A 42 -6.88 -8.19 3.72
CA PHE A 42 -6.57 -9.00 4.89
C PHE A 42 -7.72 -8.95 5.89
N PRO A 43 -8.31 -10.09 6.24
CA PRO A 43 -9.27 -10.15 7.34
C PRO A 43 -8.60 -9.75 8.66
N LYS A 44 -9.36 -9.12 9.56
CA LYS A 44 -8.86 -8.87 10.92
C LYS A 44 -8.74 -10.22 11.65
N GLY A 45 -7.55 -10.50 12.18
CA GLY A 45 -7.28 -11.74 12.88
C GLY A 45 -5.86 -11.80 13.43
N ILE A 46 -5.58 -12.83 14.24
CA ILE A 46 -4.23 -13.15 14.69
C ILE A 46 -3.70 -14.26 13.79
N TYR A 47 -2.59 -13.97 13.11
CA TYR A 47 -1.91 -14.91 12.23
C TYR A 47 -0.56 -15.30 12.81
N ARG A 48 -0.22 -16.59 12.73
CA ARG A 48 1.07 -17.14 13.14
C ARG A 48 1.56 -18.05 12.03
N TYR A 49 2.67 -17.68 11.41
CA TYR A 49 3.30 -18.43 10.33
C TYR A 49 4.62 -19.01 10.82
N LYS A 50 5.02 -20.17 10.29
CA LYS A 50 6.31 -20.78 10.62
C LYS A 50 7.43 -20.19 9.77
N THR A 51 7.11 -19.72 8.57
CA THR A 51 8.07 -19.13 7.64
C THR A 51 7.53 -17.85 7.00
N ASN A 52 8.43 -17.05 6.41
CA ASN A 52 8.05 -15.85 5.68
C ASN A 52 7.32 -16.19 4.37
N GLU A 53 7.67 -17.32 3.75
CA GLU A 53 7.03 -17.82 2.53
C GLU A 53 5.56 -18.14 2.77
N GLU A 54 5.22 -18.77 3.91
CA GLU A 54 3.83 -19.02 4.31
C GLU A 54 3.05 -17.71 4.51
N ALA A 55 3.68 -16.70 5.14
CA ALA A 55 3.06 -15.40 5.34
C ALA A 55 2.80 -14.69 4.00
N ASN A 56 3.77 -14.74 3.08
CA ASN A 56 3.65 -14.16 1.73
C ASN A 56 2.57 -14.86 0.91
N ALA A 57 2.52 -16.20 0.93
CA ALA A 57 1.49 -16.95 0.22
C ALA A 57 0.07 -16.60 0.70
N HIS A 58 -0.11 -16.45 2.02
CA HIS A 58 -1.40 -16.01 2.58
C HIS A 58 -1.74 -14.58 2.16
N TRP A 59 -0.75 -13.69 2.10
CA TRP A 59 -0.94 -12.33 1.61
C TRP A 59 -1.41 -12.30 0.15
N ASP A 60 -0.75 -13.05 -0.72
CA ASP A 60 -1.10 -13.12 -2.13
C ASP A 60 -2.51 -13.66 -2.33
N LEU A 61 -2.90 -14.72 -1.60
CA LEU A 61 -4.26 -15.26 -1.64
C LEU A 61 -5.31 -14.22 -1.24
N CYS A 62 -5.11 -13.53 -0.12
CA CYS A 62 -6.02 -12.50 0.35
C CYS A 62 -6.18 -11.38 -0.70
N LEU A 63 -5.06 -10.91 -1.28
CA LEU A 63 -5.04 -9.89 -2.31
C LEU A 63 -5.79 -10.34 -3.57
N ILE A 64 -5.50 -11.54 -4.07
CA ILE A 64 -6.12 -12.10 -5.29
C ILE A 64 -7.63 -12.25 -5.11
N GLU A 65 -8.08 -12.87 -4.01
CA GLU A 65 -9.51 -13.03 -3.73
C GLU A 65 -10.22 -11.68 -3.61
N GLY A 66 -9.58 -10.73 -2.94
CA GLY A 66 -10.07 -9.38 -2.78
C GLY A 66 -10.24 -8.63 -4.09
N MET A 67 -9.22 -8.69 -4.95
CA MET A 67 -9.27 -8.10 -6.30
C MET A 67 -10.32 -8.78 -7.18
N ALA A 68 -10.41 -10.11 -7.15
CA ALA A 68 -11.40 -10.86 -7.92
C ALA A 68 -12.84 -10.48 -7.56
N ARG A 69 -13.12 -10.19 -6.28
CA ARG A 69 -14.46 -9.70 -5.84
C ARG A 69 -14.78 -8.28 -6.35
N ASN A 70 -13.76 -7.46 -6.57
CA ASN A 70 -13.89 -6.06 -7.01
C ASN A 70 -13.82 -5.89 -8.55
N ALA A 71 -13.40 -6.92 -9.28
CA ALA A 71 -13.42 -6.95 -10.74
C ALA A 71 -14.85 -7.25 -11.24
N LYS A 72 -15.71 -6.23 -11.25
CA LYS A 72 -16.97 -6.22 -12.01
C LYS A 72 -16.80 -5.46 -13.32
#